data_AF-A0A7K0C4Y9-F1
#
_entry.id   AF-A0A7K0C4Y9-F1
#
_cell.length_a   1.000
_cell.length_b   1.000
_cell.length_c   1.000
_cell.angle_alpha   90.00
_cell.angle_beta   90.00
_cell.angle_gamma   90.00
#
_symmetry.space_group_name_H-M   'P 1'
#
loop_
_entity.id
_entity.type
_entity.pdbx_description
1 polymer ?
#
loop_
_entity_poly.entity_id
_entity_poly.type
_entity_poly.pdbx_seq_one_letter_code
_entity_poly.pdbx_strand_id
1 'polypeptide(L)'
;MAPSEERFTLLVRLVWELRAVPATAILIFPYNAEPVLHIPCRGGRRDAVLAVQRCGAWRLCWRGAELGTARLDQVARKIAMDAAA
;
A
#
# COMPACT_ATOMS: atom_id res chain seq x y z
N MET A 1 -3.46 3.82 19.35
CA MET A 1 -2.41 2.77 19.27
C MET A 1 -1.21 3.39 18.58
N ALA A 2 0.01 3.07 19.02
CA ALA A 2 1.22 3.51 18.32
C ALA A 2 1.33 2.78 16.98
N PRO A 3 1.74 3.45 15.89
CA PRO A 3 2.01 2.76 14.62
C PRO A 3 3.07 1.68 14.83
N SER A 4 2.80 0.45 14.39
CA SER A 4 3.82 -0.60 14.45
C SER A 4 4.89 -0.35 13.39
N GLU A 5 6.16 -0.50 13.78
CA GLU A 5 7.31 -0.35 12.88
C GLU A 5 7.21 -1.29 11.67
N GLU A 6 6.71 -2.50 11.87
CA GLU A 6 6.52 -3.51 10.82
C GLU A 6 5.49 -3.06 9.77
N ARG A 7 4.37 -2.48 10.20
CA ARG A 7 3.33 -1.93 9.30
C ARG A 7 3.92 -0.82 8.44
N PHE A 8 4.60 0.12 9.10
CA PHE A 8 5.25 1.23 8.43
C PHE A 8 6.30 0.74 7.41
N THR A 9 7.17 -0.18 7.82
CA THR A 9 8.20 -0.76 6.97
C THR A 9 7.60 -1.41 5.73
N LEU A 10 6.50 -2.16 5.87
CA LEU A 10 5.83 -2.80 4.73
C LEU A 10 5.28 -1.78 3.73
N LEU A 11 4.64 -0.71 4.22
CA LEU A 11 4.12 0.36 3.36
C LEU A 11 5.23 1.14 2.66
N VAL A 12 6.32 1.44 3.36
CA VAL A 12 7.50 2.11 2.77
C VAL A 12 8.15 1.25 1.69
N ARG A 13 8.30 -0.06 1.94
CA ARG A 13 8.81 -0.99 0.92
C ARG A 13 7.94 -0.99 -0.33
N LEU A 14 6.61 -1.00 -0.17
CA LEU A 14 5.70 -0.92 -1.31
C LEU A 14 5.83 0.43 -2.05
N VAL A 15 5.96 1.56 -1.33
CA VAL A 15 6.23 2.87 -1.94
C VAL A 15 7.50 2.83 -2.78
N TRP A 16 8.55 2.18 -2.28
CA TRP A 16 9.81 2.03 -3.01
C TRP A 16 9.63 1.30 -4.34
N GLU A 17 8.91 0.17 -4.33
CA GLU A 17 8.59 -0.58 -5.55
C GLU A 17 7.69 0.22 -6.51
N LEU A 18 6.73 0.98 -5.98
CA LEU A 18 5.86 1.84 -6.78
C LEU A 18 6.62 2.96 -7.51
N ARG A 19 7.76 3.41 -6.99
CA ARG A 19 8.63 4.38 -7.68
C ARG A 19 9.29 3.80 -8.93
N ALA A 20 9.43 2.48 -9.02
CA ALA A 20 10.01 1.80 -10.17
C ALA A 20 9.00 1.58 -11.32
N VAL A 21 7.74 1.95 -11.12
CA VAL A 21 6.64 1.84 -12.09
C VAL A 21 5.94 3.20 -12.22
N PRO A 22 5.16 3.46 -13.29
CA PRO A 22 4.49 4.74 -13.49
C PRO A 22 3.25 4.88 -12.60
N ALA A 23 3.42 4.79 -11.28
CA ALA A 23 2.38 4.98 -10.29
C ALA A 23 2.73 6.13 -9.35
N THR A 24 1.75 6.98 -9.08
CA THR A 24 1.84 7.93 -7.96
C THR A 24 1.41 7.23 -6.67
N ALA A 25 2.10 7.52 -5.57
CA ALA A 25 1.77 6.96 -4.27
C ALA A 25 1.98 8.02 -3.19
N ILE A 26 1.07 8.11 -2.23
CA ILE A 26 1.08 9.10 -1.15
C ILE A 26 0.95 8.37 0.18
N LEU A 27 2.01 8.34 0.97
CA LEU A 27 2.00 7.72 2.29
C LEU A 27 1.70 8.79 3.35
N ILE A 28 0.59 8.64 4.07
CA ILE A 28 0.12 9.61 5.07
C ILE A 28 0.39 9.07 6.48
N PHE A 29 0.90 9.94 7.34
CA PHE A 29 1.21 9.69 8.75
C PHE A 29 0.32 10.56 9.64
N PRO A 30 -0.89 10.12 9.96
CA PRO A 30 -1.74 10.85 10.88
C PRO A 30 -1.22 10.71 12.32
N TYR A 31 -1.31 11.79 13.10
CA TYR A 31 -0.77 11.84 14.47
C TYR A 31 -1.43 10.84 15.43
N ASN A 32 -2.72 10.56 15.24
CA ASN A 32 -3.54 9.72 16.12
C ASN A 32 -4.10 8.48 15.44
N ALA A 33 -3.62 8.16 14.24
CA ALA A 33 -4.11 7.04 13.45
C ALA A 33 -2.95 6.31 12.77
N GLU A 34 -3.31 5.26 12.06
CA GLU A 34 -2.37 4.35 11.46
C GLU A 34 -1.91 4.84 10.09
N PRO A 35 -0.66 4.58 9.66
CA PRO A 35 -0.18 4.98 8.35
C PRO A 35 -1.02 4.35 7.23
N VAL A 36 -1.37 5.15 6.23
CA VAL A 36 -2.14 4.70 5.06
C VAL A 36 -1.45 5.13 3.78
N LEU A 37 -1.29 4.18 2.86
CA LEU A 37 -0.79 4.47 1.53
C LEU A 37 -1.97 4.73 0.59
N HIS A 38 -2.00 5.88 -0.05
CA HIS A 38 -3.00 6.21 -1.07
C HIS A 38 -2.40 6.13 -2.47
N ILE A 39 -3.13 5.49 -3.37
CA ILE A 39 -2.82 5.40 -4.79
C ILE A 39 -3.85 6.25 -5.54
N PRO A 40 -3.46 7.37 -6.16
CA PRO A 40 -4.31 8.07 -7.11
C PRO A 40 -4.69 7.12 -8.26
N CYS A 41 -5.97 7.06 -8.55
CA CYS A 41 -6.53 6.28 -9.65
C CYS A 41 -7.17 7.21 -10.67
N ARG A 42 -7.47 6.65 -11.85
CA ARG A 42 -8.22 7.35 -12.90
C ARG A 42 -9.54 7.91 -12.35
N GLY A 43 -9.95 9.07 -12.87
CA GLY A 43 -11.18 9.76 -12.45
C GLY A 43 -11.05 10.52 -11.12
N GLY A 44 -9.82 10.76 -10.64
CA GLY A 44 -9.56 11.56 -9.43
C GLY A 44 -9.80 10.82 -8.11
N ARG A 45 -10.17 9.54 -8.17
CA ARG A 45 -10.32 8.68 -6.99
C ARG A 45 -8.96 8.39 -6.36
N ARG A 46 -8.93 8.12 -5.06
CA ARG A 46 -7.75 7.63 -4.34
C ARG A 46 -8.10 6.35 -3.61
N ASP A 47 -7.41 5.27 -3.93
CA ASP A 47 -7.61 3.99 -3.26
C ASP A 47 -6.58 3.82 -2.16
N ALA A 48 -7.02 3.37 -0.99
CA ALA A 48 -6.12 3.07 0.12
C ALA A 48 -5.56 1.65 -0.03
N VAL A 49 -4.25 1.53 0.12
CA VAL A 49 -3.53 0.29 0.40
C VAL A 49 -3.21 0.26 1.88
N LEU A 50 -3.66 -0.80 2.55
CA LEU A 50 -3.50 -0.98 3.99
C LEU A 50 -2.52 -2.11 4.25
N ALA A 51 -1.71 -1.96 5.30
CA ALA A 51 -0.98 -3.07 5.89
C ALA A 51 -1.73 -3.55 7.13
N VAL A 52 -2.20 -4.80 7.10
CA VAL A 52 -3.04 -5.40 8.15
C VAL A 52 -2.36 -6.64 8.73
N GLN A 53 -2.53 -6.86 10.03
CA GLN A 53 -2.02 -8.08 10.67
C GLN A 53 -3.11 -9.16 10.63
N ARG A 54 -2.79 -10.31 10.04
CA ARG A 54 -3.68 -11.47 9.94
C ARG A 54 -2.89 -12.73 10.30
N CYS A 55 -3.41 -13.51 11.24
CA CYS A 55 -2.79 -14.76 11.71
C CYS A 55 -1.29 -14.62 12.07
N GLY A 56 -0.93 -13.53 12.75
CA GLY A 56 0.45 -13.26 13.18
C GLY A 56 1.38 -12.71 12.10
N ALA A 57 0.92 -12.49 10.86
CA ALA A 57 1.72 -11.95 9.77
C ALA A 57 1.13 -10.64 9.20
N TRP A 58 2.01 -9.72 8.78
CA TRP A 58 1.60 -8.51 8.06
C TRP A 58 1.35 -8.79 6.58
N ARG A 59 0.22 -8.27 6.10
CA ARG A 59 -0.25 -8.44 4.73
C ARG A 59 -0.72 -7.12 4.16
N LEU A 60 -0.63 -6.96 2.84
CA LEU A 60 -1.16 -5.80 2.15
C LEU A 60 -2.61 -6.08 1.74
N CYS A 61 -3.48 -5.08 1.84
CA CYS A 61 -4.86 -5.14 1.38
C CYS A 61 -5.14 -3.94 0.47
N TRP A 62 -5.77 -4.20 -0.67
CA TRP A 62 -6.17 -3.18 -1.63
C TRP A 62 -7.50 -3.55 -2.29
N ARG A 63 -8.44 -2.59 -2.38
CA ARG A 63 -9.79 -2.81 -2.92
C ARG A 63 -10.50 -4.04 -2.33
N GLY A 64 -10.28 -4.31 -1.04
CA GLY A 64 -10.83 -5.47 -0.33
C GLY A 64 -10.12 -6.80 -0.58
N ALA A 65 -9.14 -6.85 -1.50
CA ALA A 65 -8.35 -8.04 -1.77
C ALA A 65 -7.03 -8.04 -0.98
N GLU A 66 -6.64 -9.20 -0.48
CA GLU A 66 -5.32 -9.41 0.10
C GLU A 66 -4.28 -9.56 -1.01
N LEU A 67 -3.14 -8.90 -0.85
CA LEU A 67 -2.01 -8.91 -1.76
C LEU A 67 -0.86 -9.69 -1.13
N GLY A 68 -0.34 -10.68 -1.86
CA GLY A 68 0.79 -11.48 -1.39
C GLY A 68 2.05 -10.61 -1.23
N THR A 69 2.68 -10.67 -0.07
CA THR A 69 3.85 -9.83 0.27
C THR A 69 5.19 -10.41 -0.16
N ALA A 70 5.22 -11.64 -0.71
CA ALA A 70 6.45 -12.33 -1.12
C ALA A 70 7.14 -11.67 -2.32
N ARG A 71 6.40 -10.94 -3.17
CA ARG A 71 6.90 -10.27 -4.38
C ARG A 71 6.29 -8.87 -4.51
N LEU A 72 6.79 -7.93 -3.69
CA LEU A 72 6.28 -6.55 -3.65
C LEU A 72 6.40 -5.82 -4.99
N ASP A 73 7.41 -6.15 -5.79
CA ASP A 73 7.59 -5.68 -7.17
C ASP A 73 6.38 -6.02 -8.05
N GLN A 74 5.88 -7.26 -7.95
CA GLN A 74 4.71 -7.72 -8.69
C GLN A 74 3.43 -7.05 -8.19
N VAL A 75 3.33 -6.87 -6.88
CA VAL A 75 2.20 -6.14 -6.27
C VAL A 75 2.16 -4.69 -6.76
N ALA A 76 3.30 -3.99 -6.76
CA ALA A 76 3.40 -2.63 -7.25
C ALA A 76 3.00 -2.50 -8.72
N ARG A 77 3.47 -3.41 -9.59
CA ARG A 77 3.06 -3.46 -11.01
C ARG A 77 1.56 -3.67 -11.17
N LYS A 78 0.98 -4.61 -10.42
CA LYS A 78 -0.47 -4.84 -10.43
C LYS A 78 -1.22 -3.57 -10.03
N ILE A 79 -0.82 -2.94 -8.93
CA ILE A 79 -1.42 -1.69 -8.45
C ILE A 79 -1.34 -0.59 -9.53
N ALA A 80 -0.18 -0.41 -10.15
CA ALA A 80 0.03 0.60 -11.19
C ALA A 80 -0.89 0.39 -12.40
N MET A 81 -1.00 -0.85 -12.90
CA MET A 81 -1.86 -1.18 -14.04
C MET A 81 -3.36 -0.95 -13.69
N ASP A 82 -3.80 -1.48 -12.55
CA ASP A 82 -5.19 -1.43 -12.10
C ASP A 82 -5.63 -0.02 -11.64
N ALA A 83 -4.69 0.87 -11.30
CA ALA A 83 -4.94 2.27 -10.97
C ALA A 83 -5.03 3.17 -12.22
N ALA A 84 -4.34 2.78 -13.30
CA ALA A 84 -4.33 3.48 -14.58
C ALA A 84 -5.53 3.14 -15.48
N ALA A 85 -6.11 1.94 -15.31
CA ALA A 85 -7.34 1.51 -15.97
C ALA A 85 -8.54 2.43 -15.65
#